data_AF-A0A4P6FRP2-F1
#
_entry.id   AF-A0A4P6FRP2-F1
#
_cell.length_a   1.000
_cell.length_b   1.000
_cell.length_c   1.000
_cell.angle_alpha   90.00
_cell.angle_beta   90.00
_cell.angle_gamma   90.00
#
_symmetry.space_group_name_H-M   'P 1'
#
loop_
_entity.id
_entity.type
_entity.pdbx_description
1 polymer ?
#
loop_
_entity_poly.entity_id
_entity_poly.type
_entity_poly.pdbx_seq_one_letter_code
_entity_poly.pdbx_strand_id
1 'polypeptide(L)'
;MRTLLLLLLLQLPFLLFMWLVPPERRTPSRKVSAWLLAGLSLLAAGSGILHLYWEDGNFARFSFVFAVCAALGAVARAKGWIGPDDPDPLLDAGGLAEPRATGGDAQSAADPAVDAGAAALLERYRRPAVLLHRPYPPHAGPPGNSHFGGLPAFAVGMEWPRTSAGVPLHFLCQVDFADMHWTTPLPDHGVLLVFVRDDDAQQRSSGRAGDDFRILYAPEAAAGPTEAPADLPPIGWDFPRGPYREVQLDGEPHQRLHVAWPIQPLEMDSFPDQSGLPELIAHSERAWQQWSHEYQVRKSLHERDPSVRRFPTAPDDPEEAAVWDRYGELLPAARAAALEAATGTPIYEEPGYAAEAQANRRVFEDGSFPSHWIFIHYFARIALRRSRRDPPSDADTAAAAIADAEARLDRAARAWFDRSCALPLESPVDETDRAAFRAWAANIRRDPRSRAGSDAPGWAAEAAFWVIRSWAGNRRLAGTIPPSAYEAVAGRFHASRVSRGGEKDWYHFHFCQMLGHATSSQEAAPADGTEVCLLNLASDRALGWSFWDCGEIGFWIAPEDLAARDFSRVRMSVNGH
;
A
#
# COMPACT_ATOMS: atom_id res chain seq x y z
N MET A 1 9.79 -34.83 -22.72
CA MET A 1 9.71 -36.13 -22.02
C MET A 1 9.82 -36.00 -20.50
N ARG A 2 10.80 -35.29 -19.94
CA ARG A 2 10.95 -35.06 -18.47
C ARG A 2 9.76 -34.32 -17.83
N THR A 3 9.20 -33.30 -18.47
CA THR A 3 8.03 -32.54 -17.97
C THR A 3 6.75 -33.36 -17.94
N LEU A 4 6.55 -34.25 -18.92
CA LEU A 4 5.39 -35.13 -18.99
C LEU A 4 5.44 -36.19 -17.88
N LEU A 5 6.64 -36.69 -17.56
CA LEU A 5 6.88 -37.62 -16.47
C LEU A 5 6.61 -36.98 -15.09
N LEU A 6 6.97 -35.70 -14.93
CA LEU A 6 6.75 -34.95 -13.70
C LEU A 6 5.26 -34.67 -13.45
N LEU A 7 4.50 -34.33 -14.50
CA LEU A 7 3.05 -34.12 -14.42
C LEU A 7 2.30 -35.43 -14.10
N LEU A 8 2.74 -36.55 -14.65
CA LEU A 8 2.22 -37.88 -14.31
C LEU A 8 2.50 -38.28 -12.85
N LEU A 9 3.69 -37.94 -12.33
CA LEU A 9 4.05 -38.17 -10.92
C LEU A 9 3.22 -37.31 -9.96
N LEU A 10 2.87 -36.08 -10.34
CA LEU A 10 2.00 -35.18 -9.57
C LEU A 10 0.53 -35.65 -9.50
N GLN A 11 0.06 -36.38 -10.51
CA GLN A 11 -1.32 -36.91 -10.55
C GLN A 11 -1.49 -38.28 -9.88
N LEU A 12 -0.38 -38.98 -9.62
CA LEU A 12 -0.34 -40.31 -9.03
C LEU A 12 -1.07 -40.42 -7.66
N PRO A 13 -0.94 -39.46 -6.73
CA PRO A 13 -1.68 -39.50 -5.46
C PRO A 13 -3.20 -39.43 -5.63
N PHE A 14 -3.67 -38.63 -6.59
CA PHE A 14 -5.10 -38.49 -6.90
C PHE A 14 -5.67 -39.77 -7.56
N LEU A 15 -4.92 -40.36 -8.48
CA LEU A 15 -5.29 -41.64 -9.11
C LEU A 15 -5.27 -42.80 -8.12
N LEU A 16 -4.29 -42.83 -7.19
CA LEU A 16 -4.22 -43.83 -6.14
C LEU A 16 -5.41 -43.74 -5.19
N PHE A 17 -5.82 -42.52 -4.81
CA PHE A 17 -7.01 -42.27 -3.99
C PHE A 17 -8.29 -42.74 -4.69
N MET A 18 -8.43 -42.44 -5.98
CA MET A 18 -9.57 -42.87 -6.80
C MET A 18 -9.64 -44.38 -7.00
N TRP A 19 -8.51 -45.09 -6.89
CA TRP A 19 -8.45 -46.54 -6.98
C TRP A 19 -8.67 -47.24 -5.62
N LEU A 20 -8.14 -46.68 -4.53
CA LEU A 20 -8.21 -47.28 -3.19
C LEU A 20 -9.53 -47.05 -2.46
N VAL A 21 -10.31 -46.01 -2.81
CA VAL A 21 -11.57 -45.69 -2.12
C VAL A 21 -12.79 -46.10 -2.97
N PRO A 22 -13.60 -47.08 -2.50
CA PRO A 22 -14.81 -47.53 -3.20
C PRO A 22 -15.80 -46.37 -3.44
N PRO A 23 -16.53 -46.35 -4.56
CA PRO A 23 -17.44 -45.24 -4.93
C PRO A 23 -18.45 -44.88 -3.83
N GLU A 24 -18.86 -45.89 -3.07
CA GLU A 24 -19.94 -45.82 -2.07
C GLU A 24 -19.49 -45.19 -0.74
N ARG A 25 -18.18 -44.97 -0.56
CA ARG A 25 -17.59 -44.28 0.60
C ARG A 25 -17.12 -42.85 0.29
N ARG A 26 -17.41 -42.34 -0.92
CA ARG A 26 -17.07 -40.97 -1.35
C ARG A 26 -18.18 -40.00 -0.99
N THR A 27 -18.45 -39.82 0.30
CA THR A 27 -19.38 -38.79 0.79
C THR A 27 -18.68 -37.44 0.94
N PRO A 28 -19.40 -36.30 0.80
CA PRO A 28 -18.81 -34.98 0.88
C PRO A 28 -18.52 -34.65 2.35
N SER A 29 -17.36 -35.07 2.85
CA SER A 29 -16.86 -34.59 4.15
C SER A 29 -15.86 -33.46 3.91
N ARG A 30 -15.83 -32.48 4.82
CA ARG A 30 -14.85 -31.37 4.86
C ARG A 30 -13.39 -31.84 4.67
N LYS A 31 -13.08 -33.09 5.03
CA LYS A 31 -11.76 -33.69 4.84
C LYS A 31 -11.43 -33.95 3.37
N VAL A 32 -12.38 -34.39 2.55
CA VAL A 32 -12.15 -34.64 1.11
C VAL A 32 -11.93 -33.32 0.37
N SER A 33 -12.67 -32.28 0.73
CA SER A 33 -12.51 -30.92 0.20
C SER A 33 -11.16 -30.30 0.61
N ALA A 34 -10.71 -30.52 1.86
CA ALA A 34 -9.40 -30.08 2.32
C ALA A 34 -8.23 -30.79 1.59
N TRP A 35 -8.35 -32.09 1.31
CA TRP A 35 -7.33 -32.84 0.55
C TRP A 35 -7.28 -32.42 -0.93
N LEU A 36 -8.41 -32.10 -1.55
CA LEU A 36 -8.48 -31.57 -2.92
C LEU A 36 -7.90 -30.15 -3.02
N LEU A 37 -8.24 -29.27 -2.05
CA LEU A 37 -7.67 -27.92 -1.97
C LEU A 37 -6.17 -27.95 -1.68
N ALA A 38 -5.69 -28.84 -0.81
CA ALA A 38 -4.27 -29.04 -0.56
C ALA A 38 -3.52 -29.55 -1.80
N GLY A 39 -4.12 -30.48 -2.56
CA GLY A 39 -3.55 -30.98 -3.82
C GLY A 39 -3.47 -29.90 -4.90
N LEU A 40 -4.51 -29.07 -5.03
CA LEU A 40 -4.53 -27.93 -5.96
C LEU A 40 -3.54 -26.84 -5.54
N SER A 41 -3.38 -26.60 -4.23
CA SER A 41 -2.42 -25.63 -3.69
C SER A 41 -0.97 -26.08 -3.88
N LEU A 42 -0.68 -27.38 -3.72
CA LEU A 42 0.64 -27.95 -4.01
C LEU A 42 0.97 -27.92 -5.51
N LEU A 43 -0.02 -28.09 -6.39
CA LEU A 43 0.13 -27.92 -7.83
C LEU A 43 0.40 -26.46 -8.21
N ALA A 44 -0.28 -25.50 -7.57
CA ALA A 44 -0.05 -24.07 -7.76
C ALA A 44 1.34 -23.64 -7.25
N ALA A 45 1.76 -24.12 -6.07
CA ALA A 45 3.08 -23.85 -5.50
C ALA A 45 4.21 -24.48 -6.34
N GLY A 46 4.03 -25.73 -6.80
CA GLY A 46 4.97 -26.39 -7.71
C GLY A 46 5.11 -25.66 -9.06
N SER A 47 4.01 -25.09 -9.56
CA SER A 47 4.00 -24.26 -10.77
C SER A 47 4.74 -22.93 -10.56
N GLY A 48 4.56 -22.27 -9.41
CA GLY A 48 5.27 -21.03 -9.05
C GLY A 48 6.79 -21.24 -8.92
N ILE A 49 7.21 -22.35 -8.31
CA ILE A 49 8.64 -22.71 -8.19
C ILE A 49 9.26 -23.04 -9.56
N LEU A 50 8.50 -23.66 -10.47
CA LEU A 50 8.97 -23.89 -11.84
C LEU A 50 9.06 -22.59 -12.67
N HIS A 51 8.26 -21.57 -12.35
CA HIS A 51 8.32 -20.26 -13.02
C HIS A 51 9.58 -19.47 -12.66
N LEU A 52 10.06 -19.62 -11.41
CA LEU A 52 11.28 -18.95 -10.92
C LEU A 52 12.58 -19.50 -11.55
N TYR A 53 12.54 -20.67 -12.20
CA TYR A 53 13.74 -21.33 -12.71
C TYR A 53 13.96 -21.23 -14.22
N TRP A 54 12.95 -20.83 -15.02
CA TRP A 54 13.03 -20.81 -16.49
C TRP A 54 12.75 -19.39 -17.04
N GLU A 55 13.77 -18.77 -17.65
CA GLU A 55 13.77 -17.36 -18.12
C GLU A 55 12.86 -17.06 -19.33
N ASP A 56 12.22 -18.05 -19.94
CA ASP A 56 11.39 -17.82 -21.13
C ASP A 56 9.90 -17.70 -20.80
N GLY A 57 9.41 -16.47 -20.79
CA GLY A 57 8.03 -16.07 -20.52
C GLY A 57 6.99 -16.73 -21.45
N ASN A 58 6.44 -17.88 -21.04
CA ASN A 58 5.28 -18.49 -21.70
C ASN A 58 4.08 -18.57 -20.74
N PHE A 59 3.36 -17.45 -20.65
CA PHE A 59 2.05 -17.26 -19.99
C PHE A 59 1.05 -18.39 -20.32
N ALA A 60 1.12 -18.96 -21.53
CA ALA A 60 0.24 -20.04 -21.99
C ALA A 60 0.26 -21.31 -21.11
N ARG A 61 1.38 -21.61 -20.41
CA ARG A 61 1.48 -22.78 -19.53
C ARG A 61 0.79 -22.55 -18.18
N PHE A 62 0.83 -21.33 -17.67
CA PHE A 62 0.12 -20.93 -16.45
C PHE A 62 -1.39 -20.91 -16.70
N SER A 63 -1.83 -20.36 -17.84
CA SER A 63 -3.23 -20.39 -18.27
C SER A 63 -3.77 -21.81 -18.45
N PHE A 64 -2.95 -22.76 -18.94
CA PHE A 64 -3.35 -24.16 -19.08
C PHE A 64 -3.60 -24.85 -17.73
N VAL A 65 -2.73 -24.64 -16.73
CA VAL A 65 -2.91 -25.20 -15.38
C VAL A 65 -4.16 -24.61 -14.72
N PHE A 66 -4.38 -23.30 -14.87
CA PHE A 66 -5.56 -22.64 -14.32
C PHE A 66 -6.86 -23.13 -15.00
N ALA A 67 -6.84 -23.32 -16.33
CA ALA A 67 -7.97 -23.87 -17.08
C ALA A 67 -8.29 -25.32 -16.68
N VAL A 68 -7.27 -26.15 -16.44
CA VAL A 68 -7.46 -27.52 -15.92
C VAL A 68 -8.03 -27.51 -14.50
N CYS A 69 -7.56 -26.62 -13.62
CA CYS A 69 -8.12 -26.48 -12.26
C CYS A 69 -9.58 -26.01 -12.29
N ALA A 70 -9.90 -25.04 -13.15
CA ALA A 70 -11.27 -24.54 -13.35
C ALA A 70 -12.19 -25.64 -13.93
N ALA A 71 -11.72 -26.42 -14.90
CA ALA A 71 -12.47 -27.52 -15.48
C ALA A 71 -12.73 -28.64 -14.46
N LEU A 72 -11.75 -28.97 -13.63
CA LEU A 72 -11.92 -29.94 -12.53
C LEU A 72 -12.89 -29.41 -11.46
N GLY A 73 -12.86 -28.12 -11.14
CA GLY A 73 -13.83 -27.46 -10.27
C GLY A 73 -15.26 -27.50 -10.83
N ALA A 74 -15.42 -27.27 -12.14
CA ALA A 74 -16.71 -27.35 -12.82
C ALA A 74 -17.28 -28.79 -12.85
N VAL A 75 -16.43 -29.80 -13.11
CA VAL A 75 -16.83 -31.22 -13.05
C VAL A 75 -17.20 -31.64 -11.62
N ALA A 76 -16.49 -31.15 -10.61
CA ALA A 76 -16.82 -31.39 -9.20
C ALA A 76 -18.17 -30.76 -8.80
N ARG A 77 -18.48 -29.55 -9.27
CA ARG A 77 -19.81 -28.92 -9.11
C ARG A 77 -20.91 -29.70 -9.83
N ALA A 78 -20.71 -30.08 -11.09
CA ALA A 78 -21.69 -30.85 -11.87
C ALA A 78 -21.99 -32.24 -11.27
N LYS A 79 -21.05 -32.81 -10.52
CA LYS A 79 -21.19 -34.09 -9.80
C LYS A 79 -21.74 -33.93 -8.37
N GLY A 80 -22.04 -32.71 -7.93
CA GLY A 80 -22.59 -32.41 -6.61
C GLY A 80 -21.59 -32.57 -5.45
N TRP A 81 -20.27 -32.53 -5.73
CA TRP A 81 -19.22 -32.67 -4.72
C TRP A 81 -18.87 -31.37 -4.01
N ILE A 82 -19.36 -30.24 -4.55
CA ILE A 82 -19.28 -28.89 -4.01
C ILE A 82 -20.73 -28.38 -3.99
N GLY A 83 -21.24 -27.95 -2.83
CA GLY A 83 -22.61 -27.46 -2.65
C GLY A 83 -22.89 -26.16 -3.42
N PRO A 84 -24.16 -25.77 -3.59
CA PRO A 84 -24.52 -24.57 -4.34
C PRO A 84 -24.00 -23.31 -3.64
N ASP A 85 -23.43 -22.40 -4.43
CA ASP A 85 -23.19 -21.03 -4.01
C ASP A 85 -24.55 -20.35 -3.82
N ASP A 86 -24.74 -19.61 -2.73
CA ASP A 86 -25.88 -18.70 -2.60
C ASP A 86 -25.85 -17.69 -3.78
N PRO A 87 -27.00 -17.39 -4.41
CA PRO A 87 -27.04 -16.44 -5.50
C PRO A 87 -26.86 -15.00 -5.01
N ASP A 88 -26.01 -14.28 -5.75
CA ASP A 88 -25.76 -12.84 -5.72
C ASP A 88 -27.07 -12.04 -5.90
N PRO A 89 -27.44 -11.10 -5.00
CA PRO A 89 -28.75 -10.43 -5.02
C PRO A 89 -28.87 -9.28 -6.05
N LEU A 90 -28.15 -9.32 -7.17
CA LEU A 90 -28.09 -8.20 -8.13
C LEU A 90 -28.75 -8.43 -9.50
N LEU A 91 -29.63 -9.43 -9.63
CA LEU A 91 -30.48 -9.60 -10.81
C LEU A 91 -31.87 -10.17 -10.46
N ASP A 92 -32.75 -9.35 -9.87
CA ASP A 92 -34.17 -9.38 -10.27
C ASP A 92 -34.92 -8.12 -9.79
N ALA A 93 -35.42 -7.36 -10.75
CA ALA A 93 -36.39 -6.30 -10.52
C ALA A 93 -37.78 -6.89 -10.73
N GLY A 94 -38.56 -7.03 -9.66
CA GLY A 94 -40.01 -7.24 -9.74
C GLY A 94 -40.57 -8.27 -8.78
N GLY A 95 -41.14 -7.81 -7.67
CA GLY A 95 -41.98 -8.65 -6.82
C GLY A 95 -42.13 -8.14 -5.40
N LEU A 96 -43.23 -7.44 -5.12
CA LEU A 96 -43.66 -7.09 -3.77
C LEU A 96 -43.92 -8.37 -2.96
N ALA A 97 -43.19 -8.59 -1.87
CA ALA A 97 -43.55 -9.53 -0.81
C ALA A 97 -43.02 -9.04 0.55
N GLU A 98 -43.89 -9.11 1.56
CA GLU A 98 -43.72 -8.59 2.92
C GLU A 98 -42.56 -9.19 3.74
N PRO A 99 -42.07 -8.49 4.79
CA PRO A 99 -40.88 -8.90 5.51
C PRO A 99 -41.16 -10.10 6.42
N ARG A 100 -40.45 -11.20 6.18
CA ARG A 100 -40.35 -12.31 7.13
C ARG A 100 -39.33 -11.97 8.21
N ALA A 101 -39.75 -12.19 9.45
CA ALA A 101 -39.02 -11.88 10.68
C ALA A 101 -37.57 -12.40 10.68
N THR A 102 -36.67 -11.50 11.01
CA THR A 102 -35.25 -11.71 11.31
C THR A 102 -35.09 -12.62 12.52
N GLY A 103 -34.46 -13.78 12.35
CA GLY A 103 -33.76 -14.48 13.42
C GLY A 103 -32.43 -13.78 13.63
N GLY A 104 -32.43 -12.72 14.44
CA GLY A 104 -31.23 -12.13 15.01
C GLY A 104 -30.70 -12.99 16.16
N ASP A 105 -29.47 -12.69 16.54
CA ASP A 105 -28.81 -13.04 17.80
C ASP A 105 -27.94 -14.30 17.78
N ALA A 106 -26.68 -14.11 17.34
CA ALA A 106 -25.50 -14.65 18.02
C ALA A 106 -24.22 -13.97 17.50
N GLN A 107 -24.10 -12.65 17.68
CA GLN A 107 -22.77 -12.08 17.93
C GLN A 107 -22.39 -12.59 19.32
N SER A 108 -21.40 -13.49 19.40
CA SER A 108 -20.85 -13.97 20.66
C SER A 108 -20.45 -12.75 21.50
N ALA A 109 -21.19 -12.46 22.58
CA ALA A 109 -20.78 -11.43 23.52
C ALA A 109 -19.39 -11.81 24.05
N ALA A 110 -18.40 -10.95 23.78
CA ALA A 110 -17.04 -11.15 24.26
C ALA A 110 -17.04 -11.25 25.79
N ASP A 111 -16.14 -12.05 26.35
CA ASP A 111 -15.97 -12.18 27.80
C ASP A 111 -15.58 -10.81 28.38
N PRO A 112 -16.36 -10.23 29.32
CA PRO A 112 -16.07 -8.92 29.90
C PRO A 112 -14.68 -8.82 30.55
N ALA A 113 -14.13 -9.93 31.08
CA ALA A 113 -12.79 -9.95 31.66
C ALA A 113 -11.71 -9.81 30.58
N VAL A 114 -11.91 -10.45 29.43
CA VAL A 114 -11.02 -10.37 28.26
C VAL A 114 -11.03 -8.96 27.67
N ASP A 115 -12.23 -8.37 27.52
CA ASP A 115 -12.38 -6.98 27.09
C ASP A 115 -11.67 -5.99 28.04
N ALA A 116 -11.85 -6.17 29.34
CA ALA A 116 -11.21 -5.32 30.34
C ALA A 116 -9.68 -5.48 30.32
N GLY A 117 -9.17 -6.70 30.15
CA GLY A 117 -7.73 -6.97 30.02
C GLY A 117 -7.12 -6.29 28.79
N ALA A 118 -7.77 -6.41 27.63
CA ALA A 118 -7.30 -5.79 26.39
C ALA A 118 -7.32 -4.26 26.47
N ALA A 119 -8.37 -3.67 27.04
CA ALA A 119 -8.44 -2.24 27.29
C ALA A 119 -7.36 -1.75 28.28
N ALA A 120 -7.06 -2.53 29.31
CA ALA A 120 -5.99 -2.21 30.26
C ALA A 120 -4.60 -2.23 29.59
N LEU A 121 -4.35 -3.14 28.63
CA LEU A 121 -3.11 -3.14 27.85
C LEU A 121 -2.99 -1.91 26.95
N LEU A 122 -4.07 -1.50 26.28
CA LEU A 122 -4.09 -0.26 25.48
C LEU A 122 -3.74 0.95 26.33
N GLU A 123 -4.37 1.10 27.51
CA GLU A 123 -4.08 2.23 28.39
C GLU A 123 -2.67 2.17 28.98
N ARG A 124 -2.22 0.99 29.42
CA ARG A 124 -0.89 0.80 30.03
C ARG A 124 0.25 1.18 29.08
N TYR A 125 0.12 0.84 27.81
CA TYR A 125 1.14 1.09 26.79
C TYR A 125 0.82 2.29 25.90
N ARG A 126 -0.19 3.09 26.23
CA ARG A 126 -0.46 4.33 25.51
C ARG A 126 0.72 5.29 25.65
N ARG A 127 1.22 5.82 24.52
CA ARG A 127 2.29 6.82 24.51
C ARG A 127 1.99 7.96 23.55
N PRO A 128 2.33 9.21 23.91
CA PRO A 128 2.24 10.32 22.97
C PRO A 128 3.21 10.10 21.80
N ALA A 129 2.72 10.39 20.62
CA ALA A 129 3.45 10.44 19.36
C ALA A 129 3.19 11.78 18.68
N VAL A 130 4.00 12.08 17.67
CA VAL A 130 3.78 13.18 16.74
C VAL A 130 3.35 12.57 15.41
N LEU A 131 2.07 12.72 15.06
CA LEU A 131 1.59 12.42 13.73
C LEU A 131 2.17 13.44 12.75
N LEU A 132 2.86 12.96 11.72
CA LEU A 132 3.26 13.80 10.60
C LEU A 132 2.10 13.88 9.62
N HIS A 133 1.07 14.64 10.00
CA HIS A 133 -0.17 14.69 9.25
C HIS A 133 0.07 15.32 7.89
N ARG A 134 -0.53 14.70 6.87
CA ARG A 134 -0.48 15.14 5.48
C ARG A 134 -1.82 15.77 5.13
N PRO A 135 -1.98 17.12 5.21
CA PRO A 135 -3.27 17.76 4.98
C PRO A 135 -3.81 17.43 3.59
N TYR A 136 -5.10 17.12 3.52
CA TYR A 136 -5.81 16.90 2.26
C TYR A 136 -7.12 17.69 2.27
N PRO A 137 -7.30 18.67 1.37
CA PRO A 137 -6.36 19.14 0.34
C PRO A 137 -5.04 19.73 0.89
N PRO A 138 -3.92 19.65 0.15
CA PRO A 138 -2.61 20.13 0.63
C PRO A 138 -2.56 21.63 0.90
N HIS A 139 -3.42 22.42 0.25
CA HIS A 139 -3.49 23.86 0.48
C HIS A 139 -4.30 24.26 1.73
N ALA A 140 -4.95 23.31 2.40
CA ALA A 140 -5.82 23.55 3.55
C ALA A 140 -5.06 23.61 4.89
N GLY A 141 -3.92 22.91 5.00
CA GLY A 141 -3.10 22.90 6.22
C GLY A 141 -2.53 24.29 6.57
N PRO A 142 -2.03 24.49 7.80
CA PRO A 142 -1.32 25.72 8.16
C PRO A 142 -0.03 25.88 7.32
N PRO A 143 0.47 27.11 7.10
CA PRO A 143 1.81 27.29 6.58
C PRO A 143 2.83 26.76 7.60
N GLY A 144 3.89 26.11 7.11
CA GLY A 144 4.97 25.55 7.92
C GLY A 144 6.16 25.23 7.04
N ASN A 145 7.28 24.89 7.66
CA ASN A 145 8.50 24.52 6.96
C ASN A 145 8.64 23.00 6.81
N SER A 146 7.85 22.21 7.55
CA SER A 146 7.87 20.75 7.44
C SER A 146 7.20 20.26 6.15
N HIS A 147 7.86 19.35 5.43
CA HIS A 147 7.30 18.72 4.24
C HIS A 147 7.94 17.37 3.90
N PHE A 148 7.15 16.50 3.26
CA PHE A 148 7.63 15.32 2.56
C PHE A 148 8.11 15.71 1.16
N GLY A 149 9.12 15.01 0.65
CA GLY A 149 9.68 15.12 -0.70
C GLY A 149 9.97 16.55 -1.17
N GLY A 150 10.07 16.74 -2.48
CA GLY A 150 10.49 18.01 -3.06
C GLY A 150 11.99 18.27 -2.91
N LEU A 151 12.35 19.51 -2.58
CA LEU A 151 13.73 19.93 -2.37
C LEU A 151 13.92 20.36 -0.91
N PRO A 152 15.02 19.95 -0.25
CA PRO A 152 15.34 20.38 1.10
C PRO A 152 15.70 21.88 1.13
N ALA A 153 15.55 22.52 2.29
CA ALA A 153 16.11 23.86 2.53
C ALA A 153 17.41 23.74 3.34
N PHE A 154 18.57 23.94 2.69
CA PHE A 154 19.88 23.86 3.37
C PHE A 154 20.32 25.18 3.98
N ALA A 155 20.82 25.11 5.21
CA ALA A 155 21.59 26.20 5.80
C ALA A 155 22.91 26.40 5.05
N VAL A 156 23.48 27.60 5.17
CA VAL A 156 24.75 27.96 4.52
C VAL A 156 25.84 26.96 4.91
N GLY A 157 26.52 26.40 3.90
CA GLY A 157 27.65 25.48 4.09
C GLY A 157 27.26 24.00 4.26
N MET A 158 25.97 23.65 4.26
CA MET A 158 25.57 22.25 4.18
C MET A 158 25.75 21.71 2.76
N GLU A 159 26.24 20.49 2.66
CA GLU A 159 26.42 19.79 1.39
C GLU A 159 25.37 18.70 1.20
N TRP A 160 25.04 18.41 -0.06
CA TRP A 160 24.13 17.32 -0.37
C TRP A 160 24.74 15.98 0.07
N PRO A 161 24.04 15.18 0.90
CA PRO A 161 24.63 13.96 1.41
C PRO A 161 24.86 12.91 0.33
N ARG A 162 26.05 12.32 0.35
CA ARG A 162 26.49 11.31 -0.62
C ARG A 162 26.96 10.04 0.09
N THR A 163 26.87 8.92 -0.60
CA THR A 163 27.50 7.66 -0.20
C THR A 163 29.03 7.78 -0.25
N SER A 164 29.73 6.80 0.32
CA SER A 164 31.19 6.65 0.23
C SER A 164 31.70 6.55 -1.20
N ALA A 165 30.86 6.08 -2.14
CA ALA A 165 31.15 6.06 -3.57
C ALA A 165 30.83 7.38 -4.29
N GLY A 166 30.37 8.40 -3.56
CA GLY A 166 30.03 9.72 -4.10
C GLY A 166 28.63 9.82 -4.72
N VAL A 167 27.77 8.80 -4.60
CA VAL A 167 26.41 8.83 -5.15
C VAL A 167 25.50 9.69 -4.27
N PRO A 168 24.75 10.67 -4.82
CA PRO A 168 23.78 11.46 -4.05
C PRO A 168 22.67 10.62 -3.44
N LEU A 169 22.30 10.90 -2.19
CA LEU A 169 21.12 10.31 -1.54
C LEU A 169 19.85 11.07 -1.90
N HIS A 170 18.70 10.39 -1.89
CA HIS A 170 17.38 10.96 -2.14
C HIS A 170 16.82 11.62 -0.89
N PHE A 171 16.27 12.83 -1.03
CA PHE A 171 15.59 13.54 0.05
C PHE A 171 14.18 12.98 0.28
N LEU A 172 13.88 12.55 1.51
CA LEU A 172 12.54 12.07 1.88
C LEU A 172 11.70 13.12 2.58
N CYS A 173 12.25 13.84 3.56
CA CYS A 173 11.48 14.85 4.28
C CYS A 173 12.37 15.81 5.05
N GLN A 174 11.79 16.96 5.38
CA GLN A 174 12.27 17.82 6.45
C GLN A 174 11.17 18.06 7.47
N VAL A 175 11.56 18.11 8.74
CA VAL A 175 10.67 18.42 9.85
C VAL A 175 11.31 19.57 10.63
N ASP A 176 10.64 20.72 10.65
CA ASP A 176 11.02 21.86 11.46
C ASP A 176 10.38 21.71 12.84
N PHE A 177 11.20 21.57 13.88
CA PHE A 177 10.68 21.39 15.22
C PHE A 177 9.93 22.62 15.75
N ALA A 178 10.15 23.80 15.15
CA ALA A 178 9.36 24.98 15.47
C ALA A 178 7.87 24.85 15.08
N ASP A 179 7.52 23.90 14.19
CA ASP A 179 6.13 23.58 13.83
C ASP A 179 5.39 22.80 14.95
N MET A 180 6.10 22.37 16.01
CA MET A 180 5.52 21.70 17.18
C MET A 180 5.37 22.69 18.33
N HIS A 181 4.13 23.00 18.72
CA HIS A 181 3.82 24.03 19.72
C HIS A 181 3.47 23.46 21.11
N TRP A 182 3.91 22.23 21.38
CA TRP A 182 3.71 21.53 22.65
C TRP A 182 5.02 20.86 23.08
N THR A 183 5.09 20.45 24.35
CA THR A 183 6.30 19.85 24.90
C THR A 183 6.53 18.45 24.32
N THR A 184 7.73 18.22 23.77
CA THR A 184 8.17 16.91 23.31
C THR A 184 9.61 16.66 23.80
N PRO A 185 10.10 15.41 23.77
CA PRO A 185 11.53 15.12 23.97
C PRO A 185 12.42 15.56 22.79
N LEU A 186 11.84 16.02 21.67
CA LEU A 186 12.60 16.55 20.53
C LEU A 186 13.12 17.97 20.86
N PRO A 187 14.14 18.47 20.14
CA PRO A 187 14.57 19.86 20.30
C PRO A 187 13.42 20.85 20.03
N ASP A 188 13.35 21.95 20.77
CA ASP A 188 12.32 22.99 20.57
C ASP A 188 12.45 23.78 19.25
N HIS A 189 13.59 23.66 18.57
CA HIS A 189 13.91 24.36 17.32
C HIS A 189 14.93 23.57 16.50
N GLY A 190 15.03 23.96 15.22
CA GLY A 190 15.92 23.37 14.24
C GLY A 190 15.19 22.41 13.33
N VAL A 191 15.84 22.09 12.21
CA VAL A 191 15.27 21.31 11.11
C VAL A 191 15.99 19.98 11.02
N LEU A 192 15.23 18.90 11.10
CA LEU A 192 15.67 17.56 10.78
C LEU A 192 15.51 17.31 9.29
N LEU A 193 16.56 16.89 8.58
CA LEU A 193 16.49 16.54 7.16
C LEU A 193 16.90 15.09 6.96
N VAL A 194 16.09 14.36 6.18
CA VAL A 194 16.21 12.91 6.04
C VAL A 194 16.49 12.56 4.59
N PHE A 195 17.60 11.84 4.38
CA PHE A 195 18.04 11.37 3.09
C PHE A 195 18.24 9.85 3.13
N VAL A 196 17.87 9.15 2.07
CA VAL A 196 18.05 7.69 1.94
C VAL A 196 18.59 7.32 0.56
N ARG A 197 19.21 6.15 0.45
CA ARG A 197 19.52 5.54 -0.85
C ARG A 197 18.27 4.82 -1.34
N ASP A 198 17.56 5.40 -2.31
CA ASP A 198 16.38 4.80 -2.92
C ASP A 198 16.78 4.03 -4.21
N ASP A 199 17.49 2.91 -4.00
CA ASP A 199 17.91 1.99 -5.05
C ASP A 199 16.94 0.80 -5.23
N ASP A 200 17.27 -0.09 -6.17
CA ASP A 200 16.48 -1.28 -6.47
C ASP A 200 16.54 -2.35 -5.37
N ALA A 201 17.68 -2.45 -4.67
CA ALA A 201 17.93 -3.47 -3.67
C ALA A 201 17.32 -3.16 -2.30
N GLN A 202 17.16 -1.88 -1.96
CA GLN A 202 16.67 -1.35 -0.68
C GLN A 202 17.26 -2.03 0.57
N GLN A 203 18.46 -2.59 0.49
CA GLN A 203 18.94 -3.66 1.37
C GLN A 203 18.59 -3.48 2.86
N ARG A 204 18.14 -4.56 3.52
CA ARG A 204 17.99 -4.61 4.98
C ARG A 204 19.30 -4.09 5.59
N SER A 205 19.20 -3.03 6.38
CA SER A 205 20.33 -2.28 6.93
C SER A 205 21.30 -3.20 7.69
N SER A 206 22.27 -3.73 6.96
CA SER A 206 23.49 -4.38 7.48
C SER A 206 24.73 -3.57 7.07
N GLY A 207 24.53 -2.45 6.35
CA GLY A 207 25.54 -1.50 5.95
C GLY A 207 25.85 -0.45 7.03
N ARG A 208 26.94 0.28 6.82
CA ARG A 208 27.26 1.47 7.62
C ARG A 208 26.21 2.54 7.29
N ALA A 209 25.64 3.20 8.31
CA ALA A 209 24.71 4.34 8.15
C ALA A 209 25.16 5.30 7.02
N GLY A 210 26.48 5.51 6.93
CA GLY A 210 27.28 5.89 5.75
C GLY A 210 26.64 5.80 4.35
N ASP A 211 26.19 4.65 3.91
CA ASP A 211 25.86 4.47 2.49
C ASP A 211 24.36 4.31 2.21
N ASP A 212 23.56 4.12 3.26
CA ASP A 212 22.13 3.83 3.13
C ASP A 212 21.26 5.05 3.48
N PHE A 213 21.68 5.91 4.41
CA PHE A 213 20.90 7.09 4.80
C PHE A 213 21.73 8.20 5.47
N ARG A 214 21.18 9.41 5.53
CA ARG A 214 21.72 10.53 6.31
C ARG A 214 20.61 11.27 7.02
N ILE A 215 20.78 11.43 8.32
CA ILE A 215 20.02 12.38 9.12
C ILE A 215 20.91 13.59 9.36
N LEU A 216 20.44 14.75 8.90
CA LEU A 216 21.08 16.02 9.18
C LEU A 216 20.22 16.84 10.12
N TYR A 217 20.85 17.61 10.99
CA TYR A 217 20.18 18.58 11.84
C TYR A 217 20.77 19.97 11.59
N ALA A 218 19.92 20.90 11.18
CA ALA A 218 20.26 22.31 11.05
C ALA A 218 19.67 23.06 12.26
N PRO A 219 20.46 23.79 13.05
CA PRO A 219 19.94 24.54 14.20
C PRO A 219 18.90 25.61 13.82
N GLU A 220 18.92 26.09 12.58
CA GLU A 220 18.03 27.12 12.05
C GLU A 220 17.47 26.69 10.69
N ALA A 221 16.22 27.08 10.42
CA ALA A 221 15.59 26.86 9.12
C ALA A 221 16.21 27.77 8.06
N ALA A 222 16.45 27.22 6.87
CA ALA A 222 16.90 27.99 5.72
C ALA A 222 15.71 28.56 4.94
N ALA A 223 15.95 29.67 4.25
CA ALA A 223 14.87 30.45 3.61
C ALA A 223 14.37 29.90 2.26
N GLY A 224 15.04 28.92 1.64
CA GLY A 224 14.66 28.46 0.31
C GLY A 224 15.21 27.09 -0.07
N PRO A 225 14.64 26.49 -1.13
CA PRO A 225 15.00 25.14 -1.57
C PRO A 225 16.42 25.11 -2.17
N THR A 226 17.12 24.02 -1.91
CA THR A 226 18.42 23.71 -2.50
C THR A 226 18.23 22.88 -3.75
N GLU A 227 18.89 23.27 -4.85
CA GLU A 227 18.87 22.49 -6.09
C GLU A 227 19.47 21.08 -5.87
N ALA A 228 18.80 20.06 -6.40
CA ALA A 228 19.30 18.71 -6.35
C ALA A 228 20.51 18.53 -7.29
N PRO A 229 21.49 17.69 -6.93
CA PRO A 229 22.62 17.41 -7.81
C PRO A 229 22.16 16.86 -9.17
N ALA A 230 22.79 17.33 -10.26
CA ALA A 230 22.46 16.88 -11.63
C ALA A 230 22.70 15.37 -11.84
N ASP A 231 23.55 14.76 -11.01
CA ASP A 231 23.88 13.33 -10.98
C ASP A 231 23.03 12.52 -10.00
N LEU A 232 21.99 13.10 -9.38
CA LEU A 232 21.05 12.35 -8.54
C LEU A 232 20.39 11.23 -9.37
N PRO A 233 20.51 9.95 -8.97
CA PRO A 233 19.90 8.85 -9.71
C PRO A 233 18.36 8.90 -9.65
N PRO A 234 17.67 8.27 -10.62
CA PRO A 234 16.25 7.99 -10.50
C PRO A 234 15.86 7.28 -9.21
N ILE A 235 14.63 7.49 -8.75
CA ILE A 235 14.03 6.72 -7.66
C ILE A 235 13.85 5.26 -8.11
N GLY A 236 14.40 4.31 -7.34
CA GLY A 236 14.42 2.89 -7.69
C GLY A 236 15.45 2.51 -8.77
N TRP A 237 16.29 3.45 -9.19
CA TRP A 237 17.39 3.26 -10.16
C TRP A 237 16.91 2.61 -11.47
N ASP A 238 17.39 1.39 -11.77
CA ASP A 238 17.06 0.64 -12.98
C ASP A 238 15.65 0.03 -12.93
N PHE A 239 15.04 -0.04 -11.74
CA PHE A 239 13.70 -0.55 -11.49
C PHE A 239 12.78 0.58 -10.97
N PRO A 240 12.39 1.53 -11.83
CA PRO A 240 11.61 2.69 -11.42
C PRO A 240 10.29 2.26 -10.77
N ARG A 241 10.02 2.83 -9.59
CA ARG A 241 8.87 2.43 -8.76
C ARG A 241 7.53 2.68 -9.44
N GLY A 242 6.58 1.81 -9.08
CA GLY A 242 5.26 1.63 -9.70
C GLY A 242 4.53 2.89 -10.14
N PRO A 243 4.24 3.89 -9.26
CA PRO A 243 3.32 4.95 -9.61
C PRO A 243 3.86 5.82 -10.76
N TYR A 244 5.14 6.18 -10.78
CA TYR A 244 5.70 7.06 -11.83
C TYR A 244 5.72 6.40 -13.22
N ARG A 245 5.85 5.07 -13.27
CA ARG A 245 5.78 4.29 -14.51
C ARG A 245 4.39 4.34 -15.17
N GLU A 246 3.34 4.69 -14.43
CA GLU A 246 1.97 4.72 -14.95
C GLU A 246 1.77 5.85 -15.98
N VAL A 247 2.45 6.99 -15.80
CA VAL A 247 2.34 8.16 -16.71
C VAL A 247 3.60 8.49 -17.48
N GLN A 248 4.75 7.88 -17.19
CA GLN A 248 5.99 8.07 -17.94
C GLN A 248 5.87 7.58 -19.39
N LEU A 249 6.34 8.36 -20.37
CA LEU A 249 6.41 7.97 -21.77
C LEU A 249 7.81 7.41 -22.10
N ASP A 250 7.90 6.58 -23.15
CA ASP A 250 9.19 5.97 -23.52
C ASP A 250 10.22 7.04 -23.90
N GLY A 251 11.45 6.87 -23.42
CA GLY A 251 12.57 7.77 -23.70
C GLY A 251 12.65 8.98 -22.76
N GLU A 252 11.67 9.19 -21.88
CA GLU A 252 11.76 10.24 -20.86
C GLU A 252 12.62 9.80 -19.67
N PRO A 253 13.34 10.73 -19.02
CA PRO A 253 14.06 10.43 -17.80
C PRO A 253 13.09 10.03 -16.68
N HIS A 254 13.50 9.08 -15.85
CA HIS A 254 12.76 8.67 -14.66
C HIS A 254 12.76 9.78 -13.59
N GLN A 255 11.72 9.77 -12.75
CA GLN A 255 11.58 10.69 -11.63
C GLN A 255 12.77 10.55 -10.65
N ARG A 256 13.35 11.68 -10.25
CA ARG A 256 14.48 11.74 -9.30
C ARG A 256 14.12 12.32 -7.93
N LEU A 257 13.02 13.07 -7.85
CA LEU A 257 12.57 13.74 -6.62
C LEU A 257 11.25 13.15 -6.15
N HIS A 258 11.11 12.95 -4.85
CA HIS A 258 9.83 12.57 -4.26
C HIS A 258 8.83 13.73 -4.32
N VAL A 259 7.54 13.41 -4.25
CA VAL A 259 6.47 14.42 -4.27
C VAL A 259 6.60 15.35 -3.07
N ALA A 260 6.63 16.65 -3.33
CA ALA A 260 6.56 17.68 -2.31
C ALA A 260 5.16 17.71 -1.69
N TRP A 261 5.03 17.55 -0.38
CA TRP A 261 3.75 17.65 0.32
C TRP A 261 3.92 18.26 1.73
N PRO A 262 3.13 19.28 2.11
CA PRO A 262 3.24 19.91 3.43
C PRO A 262 2.94 18.94 4.58
N ILE A 263 3.71 19.04 5.66
CA ILE A 263 3.47 18.31 6.89
C ILE A 263 2.90 19.27 7.92
N GLN A 264 1.86 18.82 8.62
CA GLN A 264 1.38 19.45 9.84
C GLN A 264 1.66 18.49 11.00
N PRO A 265 2.67 18.73 11.85
CA PRO A 265 2.85 17.93 13.05
C PRO A 265 1.61 18.05 13.96
N LEU A 266 1.13 16.93 14.48
CA LEU A 266 -0.01 16.89 15.42
C LEU A 266 0.30 15.93 16.58
N GLU A 267 -0.14 16.25 17.78
CA GLU A 267 -0.08 15.32 18.92
C GLU A 267 -1.10 14.18 18.71
N MET A 268 -0.67 12.95 18.94
CA MET A 268 -1.51 11.75 18.74
C MET A 268 -1.14 10.69 19.78
N ASP A 269 -2.14 10.02 20.34
CA ASP A 269 -1.91 8.81 21.13
C ASP A 269 -1.49 7.64 20.21
N SER A 270 -0.45 6.91 20.61
CA SER A 270 0.06 5.73 19.92
C SER A 270 0.01 4.51 20.81
N PHE A 271 -0.07 3.34 20.17
CA PHE A 271 -0.22 2.04 20.82
C PHE A 271 0.69 1.03 20.11
N PRO A 272 1.38 0.14 20.85
CA PRO A 272 2.25 -0.86 20.24
C PRO A 272 1.45 -1.81 19.34
N ASP A 273 2.08 -2.32 18.29
CA ASP A 273 1.52 -3.50 17.64
C ASP A 273 1.52 -4.68 18.62
N GLN A 274 0.63 -5.64 18.39
CA GLN A 274 0.55 -6.84 19.22
C GLN A 274 1.92 -7.54 19.34
N SER A 275 2.71 -7.58 18.26
CA SER A 275 4.07 -8.15 18.23
C SER A 275 5.08 -7.40 19.11
N GLY A 276 4.80 -6.14 19.44
CA GLY A 276 5.63 -5.31 20.33
C GLY A 276 5.24 -5.38 21.81
N LEU A 277 4.22 -6.14 22.20
CA LEU A 277 3.82 -6.28 23.60
C LEU A 277 4.87 -7.07 24.40
N PRO A 278 5.43 -6.52 25.48
CA PRO A 278 6.46 -7.20 26.28
C PRO A 278 6.02 -8.57 26.79
N GLU A 279 4.76 -8.70 27.20
CA GLU A 279 4.15 -9.96 27.63
C GLU A 279 4.20 -11.03 26.54
N LEU A 280 3.85 -10.65 25.30
CA LEU A 280 3.87 -11.56 24.15
C LEU A 280 5.30 -11.91 23.73
N ILE A 281 6.21 -10.93 23.72
CA ILE A 281 7.63 -11.17 23.44
C ILE A 281 8.20 -12.17 24.45
N ALA A 282 8.02 -11.92 25.74
CA ALA A 282 8.49 -12.81 26.80
C ALA A 282 7.85 -14.21 26.72
N HIS A 283 6.59 -14.32 26.29
CA HIS A 283 5.96 -15.61 26.02
C HIS A 283 6.63 -16.33 24.83
N SER A 284 6.86 -15.63 23.72
CA SER A 284 7.53 -16.18 22.54
C SER A 284 8.96 -16.64 22.85
N GLU A 285 9.73 -15.85 23.60
CA GLU A 285 11.09 -16.21 24.01
C GLU A 285 11.12 -17.42 24.93
N ARG A 286 10.20 -17.51 25.91
CA ARG A 286 10.05 -18.68 26.78
C ARG A 286 9.73 -19.93 25.96
N ALA A 287 8.80 -19.83 25.00
CA ALA A 287 8.46 -20.93 24.09
C ALA A 287 9.67 -21.34 23.24
N TRP A 288 10.44 -20.40 22.71
CA TRP A 288 11.67 -20.66 21.95
C TRP A 288 12.78 -21.28 22.80
N GLN A 289 12.98 -20.83 24.04
CA GLN A 289 13.96 -21.39 24.97
C GLN A 289 13.59 -22.82 25.36
N GLN A 290 12.31 -23.06 25.68
CA GLN A 290 11.80 -24.40 25.96
C GLN A 290 11.98 -25.31 24.74
N TRP A 291 11.63 -24.86 23.53
CA TRP A 291 11.84 -25.60 22.29
C TRP A 291 13.33 -25.90 22.07
N SER A 292 14.21 -24.92 22.24
CA SER A 292 15.65 -25.09 22.07
C SER A 292 16.21 -26.10 23.05
N HIS A 293 15.77 -26.05 24.32
CA HIS A 293 16.15 -27.02 25.34
C HIS A 293 15.64 -28.42 25.00
N GLU A 294 14.35 -28.58 24.69
CA GLU A 294 13.76 -29.86 24.28
C GLU A 294 14.41 -30.43 23.01
N TYR A 295 14.73 -29.58 22.03
CA TYR A 295 15.44 -29.95 20.82
C TYR A 295 16.85 -30.44 21.13
N GLN A 296 17.61 -29.73 21.97
CA GLN A 296 18.95 -30.16 22.38
C GLN A 296 18.91 -31.44 23.20
N VAL A 297 17.93 -31.59 24.10
CA VAL A 297 17.69 -32.83 24.86
C VAL A 297 17.33 -33.98 23.91
N ARG A 298 16.42 -33.79 22.95
CA ARG A 298 16.04 -34.79 21.92
C ARG A 298 17.20 -35.16 21.01
N LYS A 299 18.02 -34.19 20.60
CA LYS A 299 19.23 -34.39 19.81
C LYS A 299 20.29 -35.17 20.60
N SER A 300 20.35 -34.94 21.92
CA SER A 300 21.22 -35.67 22.84
C SER A 300 20.70 -37.06 23.21
N LEU A 301 19.38 -37.30 23.07
CA LEU A 301 18.68 -38.54 23.41
C LEU A 301 18.25 -39.35 22.17
N HIS A 302 18.98 -39.33 21.06
CA HIS A 302 18.53 -40.05 19.86
C HIS A 302 18.50 -41.58 20.06
N GLU A 303 17.35 -42.09 20.48
CA GLU A 303 16.58 -43.21 19.93
C GLU A 303 15.57 -43.72 20.99
N ARG A 304 14.28 -43.86 20.58
CA ARG A 304 13.19 -44.63 21.22
C ARG A 304 12.27 -43.90 22.20
N ASP A 305 11.38 -43.04 21.71
CA ASP A 305 9.96 -43.13 22.11
C ASP A 305 9.01 -42.42 21.11
N PRO A 306 8.20 -43.16 20.33
CA PRO A 306 7.16 -42.60 19.46
C PRO A 306 5.92 -42.06 20.20
N SER A 307 5.82 -42.22 21.52
CA SER A 307 4.64 -41.84 22.31
C SER A 307 4.69 -40.44 22.92
N VAL A 308 5.82 -39.73 22.81
CA VAL A 308 5.97 -38.35 23.29
C VAL A 308 5.20 -37.40 22.38
N ARG A 309 4.06 -36.91 22.89
CA ARG A 309 3.09 -36.07 22.17
C ARG A 309 3.69 -34.81 21.53
N ARG A 310 2.95 -34.33 20.52
CA ARG A 310 3.18 -33.11 19.72
C ARG A 310 3.12 -31.83 20.57
N PHE A 311 3.96 -30.87 20.13
CA PHE A 311 3.99 -29.42 20.31
C PHE A 311 3.12 -28.79 21.43
N PRO A 312 3.70 -28.00 22.35
CA PRO A 312 2.97 -26.87 22.93
C PRO A 312 3.01 -25.72 21.92
N THR A 313 1.93 -25.54 21.16
CA THR A 313 1.67 -24.34 20.34
C THR A 313 0.62 -23.43 20.99
N ALA A 314 0.12 -23.81 22.16
CA ALA A 314 -0.85 -23.02 22.89
C ALA A 314 -0.11 -22.21 23.97
N PRO A 315 -0.49 -20.95 24.19
CA PRO A 315 -0.02 -20.18 25.33
C PRO A 315 -0.24 -20.94 26.63
N ASP A 316 0.66 -20.74 27.59
CA ASP A 316 0.62 -21.41 28.90
C ASP A 316 -0.69 -21.09 29.65
N ASP A 317 -1.30 -19.95 29.32
CA ASP A 317 -2.60 -19.49 29.81
C ASP A 317 -3.55 -19.12 28.65
N PRO A 318 -4.65 -19.88 28.43
CA PRO A 318 -5.66 -19.57 27.42
C PRO A 318 -6.38 -18.23 27.62
N GLU A 319 -6.49 -17.73 28.86
CA GLU A 319 -7.12 -16.44 29.15
C GLU A 319 -6.23 -15.28 28.70
N GLU A 320 -4.91 -15.38 28.94
CA GLU A 320 -3.92 -14.40 28.50
C GLU A 320 -3.87 -14.29 26.96
N ALA A 321 -3.98 -15.43 26.28
CA ALA A 321 -4.09 -15.51 24.82
C ALA A 321 -5.30 -14.75 24.28
N ALA A 322 -6.46 -14.97 24.91
CA ALA A 322 -7.71 -14.32 24.51
C ALA A 322 -7.62 -12.81 24.69
N VAL A 323 -6.91 -12.34 25.74
CA VAL A 323 -6.64 -10.91 25.95
C VAL A 323 -5.77 -10.33 24.84
N TRP A 324 -4.74 -11.03 24.38
CA TRP A 324 -3.89 -10.55 23.28
C TRP A 324 -4.61 -10.53 21.93
N ASP A 325 -5.38 -11.58 21.62
CA ASP A 325 -6.20 -11.62 20.41
C ASP A 325 -7.22 -10.48 20.43
N ARG A 326 -7.86 -10.27 21.58
CA ARG A 326 -8.80 -9.17 21.77
C ARG A 326 -8.14 -7.80 21.66
N TYR A 327 -6.91 -7.65 22.16
CA TYR A 327 -6.12 -6.43 21.94
C TYR A 327 -5.91 -6.16 20.46
N GLY A 328 -5.53 -7.17 19.68
CA GLY A 328 -5.36 -7.08 18.22
C GLY A 328 -6.65 -6.66 17.50
N GLU A 329 -7.82 -7.10 17.97
CA GLU A 329 -9.11 -6.69 17.43
C GLU A 329 -9.47 -5.23 17.76
N LEU A 330 -9.13 -4.76 18.97
CA LEU A 330 -9.45 -3.40 19.42
C LEU A 330 -8.45 -2.34 18.90
N LEU A 331 -7.20 -2.73 18.64
CA LEU A 331 -6.11 -1.84 18.25
C LEU A 331 -6.43 -0.96 17.02
N PRO A 332 -7.01 -1.48 15.90
CA PRO A 332 -7.36 -0.64 14.76
C PRO A 332 -8.37 0.46 15.11
N ALA A 333 -9.38 0.16 15.92
CA ALA A 333 -10.36 1.15 16.35
C ALA A 333 -9.75 2.19 17.30
N ALA A 334 -8.83 1.79 18.19
CA ALA A 334 -8.09 2.72 19.04
C ALA A 334 -7.21 3.67 18.22
N ARG A 335 -6.51 3.16 17.20
CA ARG A 335 -5.72 3.97 16.25
C ARG A 335 -6.58 4.93 15.45
N ALA A 336 -7.74 4.45 14.96
CA ALA A 336 -8.71 5.29 14.29
C ALA A 336 -9.15 6.45 15.19
N ALA A 337 -9.57 6.17 16.43
CA ALA A 337 -9.97 7.20 17.37
C ALA A 337 -8.85 8.21 17.68
N ALA A 338 -7.60 7.76 17.82
CA ALA A 338 -6.46 8.65 18.04
C ALA A 338 -6.18 9.56 16.83
N LEU A 339 -6.27 9.03 15.60
CA LEU A 339 -6.13 9.81 14.38
C LEU A 339 -7.27 10.83 14.21
N GLU A 340 -8.51 10.44 14.50
CA GLU A 340 -9.66 11.34 14.46
C GLU A 340 -9.53 12.46 15.50
N ALA A 341 -9.07 12.12 16.72
CA ALA A 341 -8.80 13.10 17.76
C ALA A 341 -7.69 14.08 17.37
N ALA A 342 -6.60 13.58 16.78
CA ALA A 342 -5.47 14.42 16.35
C ALA A 342 -5.84 15.33 15.18
N THR A 343 -6.52 14.80 14.16
CA THR A 343 -6.80 15.51 12.89
C THR A 343 -8.12 16.28 12.89
N GLY A 344 -9.02 16.01 13.85
CA GLY A 344 -10.39 16.52 13.84
C GLY A 344 -11.24 16.03 12.68
N THR A 345 -10.79 15.02 11.94
CA THR A 345 -11.43 14.50 10.73
C THR A 345 -11.71 13.01 10.90
N PRO A 346 -12.91 12.51 10.56
CA PRO A 346 -13.21 11.08 10.63
C PRO A 346 -12.31 10.28 9.68
N ILE A 347 -12.12 8.99 9.98
CA ILE A 347 -11.45 8.07 9.07
C ILE A 347 -12.19 8.04 7.73
N TYR A 348 -11.43 8.09 6.63
CA TYR A 348 -12.02 8.08 5.29
C TYR A 348 -12.68 6.74 5.01
N GLU A 349 -14.00 6.75 4.80
CA GLU A 349 -14.74 5.57 4.40
C GLU A 349 -14.58 5.34 2.90
N GLU A 350 -14.10 4.15 2.52
CA GLU A 350 -13.90 3.83 1.10
C GLU A 350 -15.24 3.74 0.37
N PRO A 351 -15.45 4.55 -0.69
CA PRO A 351 -16.70 4.52 -1.43
C PRO A 351 -16.82 3.21 -2.20
N GLY A 352 -18.05 2.70 -2.30
CA GLY A 352 -18.36 1.61 -3.23
C GLY A 352 -18.15 2.05 -4.70
N TYR A 353 -17.93 1.08 -5.59
CA TYR A 353 -17.63 1.31 -7.01
C TYR A 353 -18.59 2.28 -7.73
N ALA A 354 -19.90 2.23 -7.43
CA ALA A 354 -20.87 3.13 -8.04
C ALA A 354 -20.68 4.60 -7.64
N ALA A 355 -20.32 4.85 -6.38
CA ALA A 355 -20.03 6.18 -5.86
C ALA A 355 -18.72 6.73 -6.45
N GLU A 356 -17.68 5.89 -6.55
CA GLU A 356 -16.43 6.24 -7.23
C GLU A 356 -16.68 6.60 -8.71
N ALA A 357 -17.43 5.79 -9.44
CA ALA A 357 -17.79 6.06 -10.84
C ALA A 357 -18.63 7.34 -11.00
N GLN A 358 -19.43 7.72 -9.99
CA GLN A 358 -20.14 8.99 -9.98
C GLN A 358 -19.18 10.16 -9.71
N ALA A 359 -18.25 10.03 -8.78
CA ALA A 359 -17.26 11.07 -8.49
C ALA A 359 -16.37 11.35 -9.70
N ASN A 360 -15.90 10.30 -10.39
CA ASN A 360 -15.13 10.42 -11.63
C ASN A 360 -15.89 11.17 -12.74
N ARG A 361 -17.21 10.95 -12.86
CA ARG A 361 -18.07 11.68 -13.80
C ARG A 361 -18.14 13.16 -13.46
N ARG A 362 -18.29 13.51 -12.18
CA ARG A 362 -18.36 14.91 -11.74
C ARG A 362 -17.12 15.71 -12.14
N VAL A 363 -15.92 15.12 -12.10
CA VAL A 363 -14.69 15.79 -12.57
C VAL A 363 -14.81 16.23 -14.02
N PHE A 364 -15.29 15.34 -14.89
CA PHE A 364 -15.39 15.61 -16.33
C PHE A 364 -16.58 16.51 -16.70
N GLU A 365 -17.67 16.41 -15.94
CA GLU A 365 -18.89 17.20 -16.10
C GLU A 365 -18.74 18.63 -15.56
N ASP A 366 -17.85 18.83 -14.58
CA ASP A 366 -17.45 20.15 -14.08
C ASP A 366 -17.04 21.06 -15.25
N GLY A 367 -17.75 22.19 -15.41
CA GLY A 367 -17.50 23.14 -16.49
C GLY A 367 -16.10 23.78 -16.43
N SER A 368 -15.44 23.70 -15.27
CA SER A 368 -14.06 24.12 -15.13
C SER A 368 -13.06 23.14 -15.72
N PHE A 369 -13.41 21.87 -15.96
CA PHE A 369 -12.48 20.87 -16.47
C PHE A 369 -12.31 20.94 -18.00
N PRO A 370 -11.06 20.84 -18.52
CA PRO A 370 -9.80 21.01 -17.80
C PRO A 370 -9.58 22.47 -17.40
N SER A 371 -9.18 22.72 -16.14
CA SER A 371 -9.02 24.09 -15.63
C SER A 371 -7.68 24.70 -16.05
N HIS A 372 -6.64 23.88 -16.12
CA HIS A 372 -5.26 24.26 -16.46
C HIS A 372 -4.64 23.26 -17.43
N TRP A 373 -3.61 23.68 -18.15
CA TRP A 373 -2.92 22.85 -19.15
C TRP A 373 -2.33 21.57 -18.57
N ILE A 374 -1.97 21.54 -17.28
CA ILE A 374 -1.51 20.32 -16.60
C ILE A 374 -2.54 19.18 -16.62
N PHE A 375 -3.84 19.47 -16.61
CA PHE A 375 -4.88 18.43 -16.73
C PHE A 375 -4.84 17.79 -18.11
N ILE A 376 -4.74 18.60 -19.17
CA ILE A 376 -4.58 18.12 -20.55
C ILE A 376 -3.30 17.31 -20.68
N HIS A 377 -2.21 17.79 -20.08
CA HIS A 377 -0.90 17.13 -20.09
C HIS A 377 -0.99 15.70 -19.57
N TYR A 378 -1.47 15.50 -18.34
CA TYR A 378 -1.57 14.15 -17.77
C TYR A 378 -2.64 13.29 -18.44
N PHE A 379 -3.77 13.86 -18.82
CA PHE A 379 -4.81 13.13 -19.55
C PHE A 379 -4.28 12.56 -20.87
N ALA A 380 -3.54 13.36 -21.64
CA ALA A 380 -2.94 12.93 -22.89
C ALA A 380 -1.90 11.82 -22.68
N ARG A 381 -1.11 11.87 -21.60
CA ARG A 381 -0.14 10.82 -21.23
C ARG A 381 -0.83 9.49 -20.90
N ILE A 382 -1.92 9.55 -20.13
CA ILE A 382 -2.73 8.37 -19.81
C ILE A 382 -3.28 7.74 -21.08
N ALA A 383 -3.78 8.55 -22.02
CA ALA A 383 -4.27 8.09 -23.31
C ALA A 383 -3.17 7.39 -24.13
N LEU A 384 -1.99 8.01 -24.24
CA LEU A 384 -0.83 7.48 -24.98
C LEU A 384 -0.24 6.21 -24.36
N ARG A 385 -0.37 6.00 -23.05
CA ARG A 385 0.10 4.78 -22.38
C ARG A 385 -0.85 3.62 -22.56
N ARG A 386 -2.15 3.87 -22.65
CA ARG A 386 -3.17 2.84 -22.81
C ARG A 386 -3.02 2.06 -24.11
N SER A 387 -2.81 2.74 -25.24
CA SER A 387 -2.69 2.13 -26.57
C SER A 387 -1.52 1.14 -26.69
N ARG A 388 -0.66 1.06 -25.67
CA ARG A 388 0.52 0.20 -25.63
C ARG A 388 0.31 -1.09 -24.84
N ARG A 389 -0.84 -1.31 -24.18
CA ARG A 389 -1.16 -2.55 -23.45
C ARG A 389 -2.00 -3.49 -24.34
N ASP A 390 -1.38 -4.63 -24.67
CA ASP A 390 -1.86 -5.82 -25.40
C ASP A 390 -2.51 -5.62 -26.79
N PRO A 391 -1.91 -6.16 -27.88
CA PRO A 391 -2.60 -6.22 -29.16
C PRO A 391 -3.81 -7.19 -29.06
N PRO A 392 -4.92 -6.92 -29.77
CA PRO A 392 -6.06 -7.82 -29.77
C PRO A 392 -5.63 -9.20 -30.29
N SER A 393 -5.78 -10.23 -29.46
CA SER A 393 -5.73 -11.61 -29.93
C SER A 393 -7.01 -11.87 -30.71
N ASP A 394 -6.97 -11.69 -32.03
CA ASP A 394 -7.56 -12.58 -33.02
C ASP A 394 -7.64 -11.92 -34.40
N ALA A 395 -7.40 -12.74 -35.43
CA ALA A 395 -7.42 -12.36 -36.82
C ALA A 395 -8.87 -12.26 -37.33
N ASP A 396 -9.47 -11.09 -37.14
CA ASP A 396 -10.78 -10.77 -37.73
C ASP A 396 -10.81 -9.31 -38.21
N THR A 397 -11.68 -9.01 -39.18
CA THR A 397 -11.91 -7.68 -39.78
C THR A 397 -12.13 -6.55 -38.74
N ALA A 398 -12.50 -6.90 -37.50
CA ALA A 398 -12.57 -5.97 -36.36
C ALA A 398 -11.20 -5.46 -35.90
N ALA A 399 -10.12 -6.22 -36.05
CA ALA A 399 -8.77 -5.85 -35.64
C ALA A 399 -8.25 -4.62 -36.40
N ALA A 400 -8.54 -4.50 -37.70
CA ALA A 400 -8.14 -3.34 -38.49
C ALA A 400 -8.89 -2.06 -38.08
N ALA A 401 -10.19 -2.16 -37.79
CA ALA A 401 -10.98 -1.03 -37.31
C ALA A 401 -10.59 -0.59 -35.91
N ILE A 402 -10.24 -1.54 -35.03
CA ILE A 402 -9.69 -1.27 -33.69
C ILE A 402 -8.33 -0.58 -33.83
N ALA A 403 -7.43 -1.11 -34.65
CA ALA A 403 -6.11 -0.53 -34.90
C ALA A 403 -6.20 0.89 -35.50
N ASP A 404 -7.13 1.16 -36.42
CA ASP A 404 -7.36 2.51 -36.94
C ASP A 404 -7.94 3.46 -35.88
N ALA A 405 -8.86 2.98 -35.04
CA ALA A 405 -9.39 3.77 -33.91
C ALA A 405 -8.29 4.10 -32.89
N GLU A 406 -7.42 3.15 -32.56
CA GLU A 406 -6.25 3.34 -31.69
C GLU A 406 -5.24 4.31 -32.30
N ALA A 407 -4.91 4.16 -33.58
CA ALA A 407 -3.99 5.07 -34.27
C ALA A 407 -4.55 6.51 -34.33
N ARG A 408 -5.88 6.69 -34.49
CA ARG A 408 -6.52 8.01 -34.40
C ARG A 408 -6.45 8.59 -32.98
N LEU A 409 -6.70 7.77 -31.96
CA LEU A 409 -6.57 8.17 -30.57
C LEU A 409 -5.13 8.61 -30.26
N ASP A 410 -4.13 7.83 -30.69
CA ASP A 410 -2.71 8.14 -30.48
C ASP A 410 -2.29 9.45 -31.14
N ARG A 411 -2.68 9.68 -32.40
CA ARG A 411 -2.39 10.94 -33.09
C ARG A 411 -3.00 12.14 -32.37
N ALA A 412 -4.26 12.02 -31.94
CA ALA A 412 -4.96 13.10 -31.26
C ALA A 412 -4.40 13.35 -29.85
N ALA A 413 -4.13 12.28 -29.08
CA ALA A 413 -3.51 12.38 -27.76
C ALA A 413 -2.10 12.97 -27.86
N ARG A 414 -1.30 12.57 -28.86
CA ARG A 414 0.01 13.15 -29.14
C ARG A 414 -0.09 14.65 -29.43
N ALA A 415 -1.03 15.07 -30.27
CA ALA A 415 -1.23 16.48 -30.57
C ALA A 415 -1.57 17.31 -29.31
N TRP A 416 -2.45 16.81 -28.43
CA TRP A 416 -2.74 17.48 -27.15
C TRP A 416 -1.55 17.51 -26.20
N PHE A 417 -0.79 16.40 -26.13
CA PHE A 417 0.42 16.33 -25.33
C PHE A 417 1.48 17.33 -25.81
N ASP A 418 1.81 17.32 -27.10
CA ASP A 418 2.82 18.21 -27.69
C ASP A 418 2.43 19.69 -27.50
N ARG A 419 1.13 20.00 -27.64
CA ARG A 419 0.60 21.33 -27.35
C ARG A 419 0.74 21.71 -25.88
N SER A 420 0.46 20.80 -24.95
CA SER A 420 0.65 21.03 -23.52
C SER A 420 2.13 21.26 -23.16
N CYS A 421 3.07 20.62 -23.87
CA CYS A 421 4.51 20.83 -23.68
C CYS A 421 4.99 22.19 -24.18
N ALA A 422 4.25 22.83 -25.10
CA ALA A 422 4.58 24.14 -25.65
C ALA A 422 4.05 25.32 -24.81
N LEU A 423 3.32 25.04 -23.72
CA LEU A 423 2.65 26.04 -22.89
C LEU A 423 3.02 25.85 -21.42
N PRO A 424 3.03 26.92 -20.58
CA PRO A 424 3.20 26.77 -19.14
C PRO A 424 2.03 25.98 -18.56
N LEU A 425 2.33 24.86 -17.88
CA LEU A 425 1.31 23.91 -17.40
C LEU A 425 0.37 24.51 -16.33
N GLU A 426 0.84 25.53 -15.62
CA GLU A 426 0.08 26.34 -14.66
C GLU A 426 -0.84 27.37 -15.29
N SER A 427 -0.81 27.53 -16.62
CA SER A 427 -1.73 28.46 -17.30
C SER A 427 -3.14 27.88 -17.35
N PRO A 428 -4.19 28.71 -17.14
CA PRO A 428 -5.56 28.26 -17.33
C PRO A 428 -5.83 27.93 -18.80
N VAL A 429 -6.75 26.99 -19.04
CA VAL A 429 -7.21 26.66 -20.40
C VAL A 429 -8.34 27.61 -20.79
N ASP A 430 -8.22 28.28 -21.93
CA ASP A 430 -9.30 29.12 -22.46
C ASP A 430 -10.52 28.30 -22.91
N GLU A 431 -11.65 28.96 -23.13
CA GLU A 431 -12.91 28.28 -23.46
C GLU A 431 -12.86 27.54 -24.82
N THR A 432 -12.10 28.07 -25.79
CA THR A 432 -12.01 27.46 -27.12
C THR A 432 -11.28 26.11 -27.03
N ASP A 433 -10.14 26.11 -26.35
CA ASP A 433 -9.34 24.91 -26.16
C ASP A 433 -10.01 23.91 -25.24
N ARG A 434 -10.68 24.40 -24.20
CA ARG A 434 -11.45 23.55 -23.28
C ARG A 434 -12.59 22.85 -24.00
N ALA A 435 -13.38 23.56 -24.80
CA ALA A 435 -14.46 22.98 -25.59
C ALA A 435 -13.93 21.96 -26.60
N ALA A 436 -12.85 22.27 -27.31
CA ALA A 436 -12.22 21.36 -28.26
C ALA A 436 -11.68 20.09 -27.58
N PHE A 437 -11.01 20.24 -26.43
CA PHE A 437 -10.49 19.12 -25.65
C PHE A 437 -11.62 18.23 -25.13
N ARG A 438 -12.66 18.81 -24.53
CA ARG A 438 -13.81 18.06 -24.01
C ARG A 438 -14.55 17.31 -25.12
N ALA A 439 -14.73 17.95 -26.28
CA ALA A 439 -15.35 17.31 -27.44
C ALA A 439 -14.53 16.10 -27.93
N TRP A 440 -13.21 16.22 -27.96
CA TRP A 440 -12.33 15.09 -28.27
C TRP A 440 -12.44 13.99 -27.19
N ALA A 441 -12.29 14.35 -25.91
CA ALA A 441 -12.27 13.41 -24.80
C ALA A 441 -13.57 12.61 -24.66
N ALA A 442 -14.73 13.25 -24.84
CA ALA A 442 -16.05 12.60 -24.74
C ALA A 442 -16.26 11.46 -25.77
N ASN A 443 -15.50 11.48 -26.87
CA ASN A 443 -15.55 10.46 -27.93
C ASN A 443 -14.58 9.30 -27.71
N ILE A 444 -13.75 9.34 -26.66
CA ILE A 444 -12.79 8.26 -26.36
C ILE A 444 -13.54 7.01 -25.88
N ARG A 445 -13.17 5.86 -26.43
CA ARG A 445 -13.62 4.51 -26.03
C ARG A 445 -12.44 3.54 -25.99
N ARG A 446 -12.37 2.67 -24.98
CA ARG A 446 -11.34 1.63 -24.80
C ARG A 446 -11.55 0.43 -25.69
N ASP A 447 -12.77 -0.08 -25.71
CA ASP A 447 -13.20 -0.97 -26.76
C ASP A 447 -14.16 -0.18 -27.68
N PRO A 448 -13.82 0.04 -28.96
CA PRO A 448 -14.70 0.68 -29.93
C PRO A 448 -16.06 -0.03 -30.08
N ARG A 449 -16.16 -1.30 -29.69
CA ARG A 449 -17.37 -2.13 -29.71
C ARG A 449 -18.19 -2.01 -28.43
N SER A 450 -17.61 -1.47 -27.36
CA SER A 450 -18.31 -1.34 -26.08
C SER A 450 -19.45 -0.35 -26.21
N ARG A 451 -20.63 -0.77 -25.71
CA ARG A 451 -21.79 0.11 -25.54
C ARG A 451 -21.72 0.93 -24.25
N ALA A 452 -20.67 0.75 -23.44
CA ALA A 452 -20.44 1.56 -22.25
C ALA A 452 -20.14 3.03 -22.61
N GLY A 453 -20.22 3.90 -21.60
CA GLY A 453 -19.89 5.32 -21.73
C GLY A 453 -18.41 5.57 -22.07
N SER A 454 -18.04 6.83 -22.25
CA SER A 454 -16.65 7.24 -22.44
C SER A 454 -15.77 6.83 -21.26
N ASP A 455 -14.50 6.50 -21.52
CA ASP A 455 -13.48 6.34 -20.47
C ASP A 455 -12.99 7.68 -19.90
N ALA A 456 -13.37 8.80 -20.53
CA ALA A 456 -12.89 10.13 -20.15
C ALA A 456 -13.11 10.49 -18.68
N PRO A 457 -14.23 10.16 -18.01
CA PRO A 457 -14.38 10.36 -16.56
C PRO A 457 -13.27 9.70 -15.73
N GLY A 458 -12.96 8.44 -16.00
CA GLY A 458 -11.90 7.72 -15.29
C GLY A 458 -10.53 8.36 -15.55
N TRP A 459 -10.24 8.75 -16.79
CA TRP A 459 -8.95 9.39 -17.13
C TRP A 459 -8.85 10.81 -16.60
N ALA A 460 -9.96 11.53 -16.47
CA ALA A 460 -10.02 12.83 -15.84
C ALA A 460 -9.69 12.74 -14.35
N ALA A 461 -10.23 11.73 -13.65
CA ALA A 461 -9.87 11.46 -12.25
C ALA A 461 -8.41 11.02 -12.10
N GLU A 462 -7.91 10.13 -12.98
CA GLU A 462 -6.49 9.78 -13.00
C GLU A 462 -5.59 11.01 -13.25
N ALA A 463 -5.96 11.89 -14.19
CA ALA A 463 -5.24 13.14 -14.41
C ALA A 463 -5.28 14.04 -13.16
N ALA A 464 -6.42 14.15 -12.49
CA ALA A 464 -6.55 14.89 -11.24
C ALA A 464 -5.59 14.40 -10.15
N PHE A 465 -5.43 13.08 -9.98
CA PHE A 465 -4.45 12.50 -9.07
C PHE A 465 -3.03 13.02 -9.35
N TRP A 466 -2.61 13.04 -10.62
CA TRP A 466 -1.28 13.53 -11.01
C TRP A 466 -1.12 15.04 -10.87
N VAL A 467 -2.16 15.81 -11.18
CA VAL A 467 -2.15 17.28 -10.97
C VAL A 467 -1.99 17.62 -9.50
N ILE A 468 -2.74 16.95 -8.61
CA ILE A 468 -2.64 17.17 -7.16
C ILE A 468 -1.23 16.87 -6.68
N ARG A 469 -0.63 15.74 -7.09
CA ARG A 469 0.77 15.40 -6.72
C ARG A 469 1.77 16.45 -7.21
N SER A 470 1.58 16.97 -8.41
CA SER A 470 2.50 17.96 -9.01
C SER A 470 2.47 19.30 -8.30
N TRP A 471 1.32 19.67 -7.73
CA TRP A 471 1.11 20.99 -7.11
C TRP A 471 1.01 20.97 -5.59
N ALA A 472 1.08 19.80 -4.95
CA ALA A 472 0.94 19.67 -3.49
C ALA A 472 1.93 20.53 -2.69
N GLY A 473 3.18 20.66 -3.16
CA GLY A 473 4.18 21.55 -2.56
C GLY A 473 3.99 23.04 -2.85
N ASN A 474 3.03 23.42 -3.70
CA ASN A 474 2.74 24.81 -4.03
C ASN A 474 1.29 25.15 -3.62
N ARG A 475 1.15 25.73 -2.42
CA ARG A 475 -0.16 26.10 -1.85
C ARG A 475 -1.03 26.91 -2.81
N ARG A 476 -0.44 27.86 -3.54
CA ARG A 476 -1.17 28.73 -4.48
C ARG A 476 -1.76 27.89 -5.60
N LEU A 477 -0.96 27.06 -6.27
CA LEU A 477 -1.41 26.23 -7.38
C LEU A 477 -2.38 25.15 -6.92
N ALA A 478 -2.09 24.48 -5.80
CA ALA A 478 -3.01 23.50 -5.20
C ALA A 478 -4.39 24.13 -4.89
N GLY A 479 -4.44 25.39 -4.44
CA GLY A 479 -5.69 26.11 -4.20
C GLY A 479 -6.51 26.45 -5.46
N THR A 480 -5.93 26.29 -6.66
CA THR A 480 -6.65 26.47 -7.94
C THR A 480 -7.30 25.20 -8.49
N ILE A 481 -7.01 24.04 -7.87
CA ILE A 481 -7.58 22.76 -8.30
C ILE A 481 -9.07 22.72 -7.90
N PRO A 482 -9.98 22.38 -8.81
CA PRO A 482 -11.41 22.30 -8.50
C PRO A 482 -11.72 21.29 -7.38
N PRO A 483 -12.68 21.58 -6.47
CA PRO A 483 -13.07 20.64 -5.41
C PRO A 483 -13.49 19.26 -5.92
N SER A 484 -14.18 19.20 -7.07
CA SER A 484 -14.59 17.97 -7.73
C SER A 484 -13.41 17.03 -8.02
N ALA A 485 -12.25 17.59 -8.38
CA ALA A 485 -11.02 16.85 -8.61
C ALA A 485 -10.47 16.25 -7.31
N TYR A 486 -10.50 17.00 -6.19
CA TYR A 486 -10.09 16.48 -4.87
C TYR A 486 -11.04 15.38 -4.36
N GLU A 487 -12.35 15.58 -4.51
CA GLU A 487 -13.36 14.60 -4.08
C GLU A 487 -13.21 13.27 -4.80
N ALA A 488 -12.98 13.31 -6.12
CA ALA A 488 -12.93 12.10 -6.95
C ALA A 488 -11.75 11.17 -6.64
N VAL A 489 -10.65 11.69 -6.12
CA VAL A 489 -9.44 10.90 -5.83
C VAL A 489 -9.10 10.87 -4.33
N ALA A 490 -10.00 11.31 -3.46
CA ALA A 490 -9.76 11.42 -2.02
C ALA A 490 -9.23 10.11 -1.41
N GLY A 491 -9.83 8.97 -1.75
CA GLY A 491 -9.40 7.66 -1.24
C GLY A 491 -7.97 7.26 -1.62
N ARG A 492 -7.33 7.93 -2.59
CA ARG A 492 -5.93 7.70 -2.94
C ARG A 492 -4.95 8.58 -2.15
N PHE A 493 -5.46 9.58 -1.43
CA PHE A 493 -4.67 10.53 -0.65
C PHE A 493 -4.89 10.43 0.86
N HIS A 494 -6.00 9.87 1.34
CA HIS A 494 -6.19 9.66 2.77
C HIS A 494 -5.25 8.59 3.33
N ALA A 495 -4.43 8.98 4.31
CA ALA A 495 -3.48 8.10 4.99
C ALA A 495 -4.16 7.07 5.91
N SER A 496 -5.43 7.27 6.25
CA SER A 496 -6.20 6.38 7.10
C SER A 496 -7.58 6.13 6.49
N ARG A 497 -7.87 4.87 6.20
CA ARG A 497 -9.08 4.44 5.50
C ARG A 497 -9.77 3.31 6.23
N VAL A 498 -11.08 3.21 6.05
CA VAL A 498 -11.87 2.08 6.51
C VAL A 498 -12.78 1.58 5.39
N SER A 499 -12.74 0.27 5.14
CA SER A 499 -13.71 -0.41 4.29
C SER A 499 -14.70 -1.10 5.22
N ARG A 500 -15.90 -0.53 5.34
CA ARG A 500 -16.97 -1.08 6.20
C ARG A 500 -17.50 -2.37 5.58
N GLY A 501 -17.37 -3.48 6.31
CA GLY A 501 -17.82 -4.80 5.86
C GLY A 501 -18.94 -5.34 6.75
N GLY A 502 -19.76 -6.25 6.22
CA GLY A 502 -20.89 -6.81 6.97
C GLY A 502 -20.48 -7.56 8.25
N GLU A 503 -19.41 -8.36 8.20
CA GLU A 503 -18.92 -9.12 9.37
C GLU A 503 -17.89 -8.34 10.21
N LYS A 504 -17.08 -7.49 9.58
CA LYS A 504 -16.10 -6.62 10.26
C LYS A 504 -15.61 -5.48 9.37
N ASP A 505 -15.08 -4.45 10.02
CA ASP A 505 -14.43 -3.32 9.37
C ASP A 505 -12.94 -3.60 9.09
N TRP A 506 -12.47 -3.14 7.94
CA TRP A 506 -11.08 -3.26 7.53
C TRP A 506 -10.41 -1.89 7.53
N TYR A 507 -9.50 -1.67 8.48
CA TYR A 507 -8.74 -0.44 8.58
C TYR A 507 -7.42 -0.54 7.82
N HIS A 508 -7.07 0.55 7.11
CA HIS A 508 -5.81 0.69 6.40
C HIS A 508 -5.12 1.98 6.87
N PHE A 509 -3.96 1.85 7.50
CA PHE A 509 -3.16 2.96 8.03
C PHE A 509 -1.83 3.06 7.28
N HIS A 510 -1.56 4.24 6.72
CA HIS A 510 -0.34 4.60 5.97
C HIS A 510 0.13 5.99 6.40
N PHE A 511 0.17 6.25 7.71
CA PHE A 511 0.63 7.53 8.25
C PHE A 511 2.09 7.45 8.69
N CYS A 512 2.75 8.60 8.71
CA CYS A 512 4.11 8.75 9.22
C CYS A 512 4.04 9.38 10.61
N GLN A 513 5.00 9.06 11.48
CA GLN A 513 5.04 9.61 12.84
C GLN A 513 6.48 9.84 13.31
N MET A 514 6.61 10.64 14.38
CA MET A 514 7.78 10.67 15.26
C MET A 514 7.34 10.26 16.66
N LEU A 515 8.24 9.72 17.46
CA LEU A 515 7.99 9.28 18.83
C LEU A 515 6.91 8.19 18.94
N GLY A 516 6.58 7.83 20.18
CA GLY A 516 5.57 6.82 20.50
C GLY A 516 5.89 5.44 19.96
N HIS A 517 4.84 4.66 19.73
CA HIS A 517 4.93 3.31 19.16
C HIS A 517 4.81 3.38 17.64
N ALA A 518 5.93 3.17 16.94
CA ALA A 518 5.95 3.07 15.49
C ALA A 518 5.18 1.81 15.04
N THR A 519 4.31 1.98 14.05
CA THR A 519 3.66 0.85 13.37
C THR A 519 4.68 0.05 12.58
N SER A 520 4.56 -1.28 12.61
CA SER A 520 5.41 -2.20 11.89
C SER A 520 4.60 -3.12 10.96
N SER A 521 5.08 -3.33 9.74
CA SER A 521 4.53 -4.38 8.85
C SER A 521 5.00 -5.78 9.24
N GLN A 522 5.99 -5.90 10.13
CA GLN A 522 6.58 -7.14 10.63
C GLN A 522 6.56 -7.16 12.17
N GLU A 523 7.72 -7.39 12.79
CA GLU A 523 7.90 -7.31 14.24
C GLU A 523 8.06 -5.84 14.64
N ALA A 524 7.22 -5.39 15.57
CA ALA A 524 7.33 -4.04 16.12
C ALA A 524 8.43 -3.96 17.18
N ALA A 525 8.96 -2.76 17.39
CA ALA A 525 9.86 -2.52 18.51
C ALA A 525 9.13 -2.80 19.85
N PRO A 526 9.82 -3.41 20.84
CA PRO A 526 9.22 -3.69 22.14
C PRO A 526 8.66 -2.42 22.78
N ALA A 527 7.47 -2.50 23.37
CA ALA A 527 6.82 -1.35 23.98
C ALA A 527 7.60 -0.79 25.18
N ASP A 528 8.37 -1.63 25.86
CA ASP A 528 9.28 -1.29 26.95
C ASP A 528 10.73 -1.08 26.50
N GLY A 529 10.97 -1.06 25.19
CA GLY A 529 12.27 -0.75 24.60
C GLY A 529 12.77 0.64 24.98
N THR A 530 14.09 0.79 25.02
CA THR A 530 14.76 2.04 25.42
C THR A 530 15.01 2.99 24.25
N GLU A 531 15.07 2.49 23.01
CA GLU A 531 15.23 3.32 21.82
C GLU A 531 13.99 4.18 21.55
N VAL A 532 14.20 5.43 21.16
CA VAL A 532 13.16 6.35 20.73
C VAL A 532 12.96 6.20 19.22
N CYS A 533 11.71 6.04 18.78
CA CYS A 533 11.37 6.25 17.38
C CYS A 533 11.58 7.73 17.05
N LEU A 534 12.70 8.09 16.42
CA LEU A 534 12.91 9.45 15.94
C LEU A 534 11.92 9.75 14.82
N LEU A 535 11.76 8.82 13.88
CA LEU A 535 10.90 8.98 12.72
C LEU A 535 10.49 7.61 12.16
N ASN A 536 9.23 7.44 11.77
CA ASN A 536 8.73 6.29 11.05
C ASN A 536 8.00 6.76 9.78
N LEU A 537 8.48 6.33 8.62
CA LEU A 537 7.93 6.68 7.31
C LEU A 537 7.27 5.47 6.67
N ALA A 538 5.94 5.50 6.53
CA ALA A 538 5.18 4.45 5.88
C ALA A 538 5.24 4.57 4.35
N SER A 539 5.12 3.43 3.65
CA SER A 539 4.80 3.43 2.23
C SER A 539 3.50 4.17 1.98
N ASP A 540 3.51 5.10 1.03
CA ASP A 540 2.37 5.97 0.73
C ASP A 540 2.24 6.18 -0.79
N ARG A 541 1.15 5.63 -1.35
CA ARG A 541 0.85 5.72 -2.79
C ARG A 541 0.66 7.17 -3.25
N ALA A 542 0.18 8.07 -2.41
CA ALA A 542 0.00 9.48 -2.72
C ALA A 542 1.34 10.19 -2.93
N LEU A 543 2.32 9.88 -2.08
CA LEU A 543 3.68 10.38 -2.19
C LEU A 543 4.47 9.64 -3.28
N GLY A 544 3.98 8.47 -3.68
CA GLY A 544 4.67 7.55 -4.57
C GLY A 544 5.81 6.82 -3.88
N TRP A 545 5.71 6.69 -2.55
CA TRP A 545 6.60 5.91 -1.73
C TRP A 545 6.14 4.46 -1.70
N SER A 546 7.11 3.58 -1.84
CA SER A 546 6.98 2.15 -1.65
C SER A 546 8.31 1.77 -1.06
N PHE A 547 8.32 1.34 0.19
CA PHE A 547 9.50 0.83 0.86
C PHE A 547 9.35 -0.69 0.89
N TRP A 548 10.29 -1.39 0.26
CA TRP A 548 10.19 -2.84 -0.03
C TRP A 548 8.82 -3.23 -0.61
N ASP A 549 8.28 -4.37 -0.17
CA ASP A 549 6.90 -4.80 -0.41
C ASP A 549 5.92 -4.03 0.48
N CYS A 550 5.89 -2.71 0.29
CA CYS A 550 4.92 -1.80 0.91
C CYS A 550 4.92 -1.73 2.45
N GLY A 551 6.09 -1.78 3.10
CA GLY A 551 6.22 -1.58 4.55
C GLY A 551 6.63 -0.14 4.92
N GLU A 552 7.65 0.00 5.76
CA GLU A 552 8.07 1.27 6.36
C GLU A 552 9.59 1.37 6.57
N ILE A 553 10.07 2.61 6.68
CA ILE A 553 11.43 2.93 7.14
C ILE A 553 11.33 3.57 8.53
N GLY A 554 11.96 2.93 9.51
CA GLY A 554 12.09 3.45 10.88
C GLY A 554 13.48 4.01 11.14
N PHE A 555 13.54 5.11 11.87
CA PHE A 555 14.76 5.74 12.38
C PHE A 555 14.70 5.79 13.90
N TRP A 556 15.71 5.22 14.55
CA TRP A 556 15.76 4.97 15.98
C TRP A 556 16.98 5.66 16.59
N ILE A 557 16.83 6.22 17.79
CA ILE A 557 17.90 6.94 18.49
C ILE A 557 17.84 6.65 19.99
N ALA A 558 19.00 6.58 20.65
CA ALA A 558 19.05 6.47 22.10
C ALA A 558 18.58 7.80 22.76
N PRO A 559 17.88 7.77 23.91
CA PRO A 559 17.43 8.98 24.59
C PRO A 559 18.56 9.97 24.91
N GLU A 560 19.73 9.48 25.30
CA GLU A 560 20.91 10.27 25.61
C GLU A 560 21.47 11.00 24.38
N ASP A 561 21.48 10.35 23.22
CA ASP A 561 21.95 10.92 21.96
C ASP A 561 20.96 11.96 21.44
N LEU A 562 19.65 11.71 21.60
CA LEU A 562 18.61 12.69 21.29
C LEU A 562 18.74 13.94 22.18
N ALA A 563 18.93 13.75 23.48
CA ALA A 563 19.16 14.87 24.43
C ALA A 563 20.44 15.65 24.10
N ALA A 564 21.49 14.96 23.65
CA ALA A 564 22.73 15.56 23.17
C ALA A 564 22.63 16.17 21.76
N ARG A 565 21.51 15.93 21.04
CA ARG A 565 21.29 16.29 19.63
C ARG A 565 22.32 15.67 18.68
N ASP A 566 22.86 14.50 19.03
CA ASP A 566 23.80 13.74 18.20
C ASP A 566 23.04 12.79 17.25
N PHE A 567 22.47 13.37 16.19
CA PHE A 567 21.75 12.61 15.17
C PHE A 567 22.65 11.72 14.29
N SER A 568 23.98 11.76 14.48
CA SER A 568 24.90 10.83 13.81
C SER A 568 24.79 9.39 14.33
N ARG A 569 24.15 9.21 15.49
CA ARG A 569 23.92 7.92 16.16
C ARG A 569 22.60 7.25 15.79
N VAL A 570 21.82 7.87 14.91
CA VAL A 570 20.56 7.27 14.45
C VAL A 570 20.83 5.94 13.75
N ARG A 571 19.97 4.96 14.03
CA ARG A 571 19.91 3.67 13.35
C ARG A 571 18.68 3.63 12.46
N MET A 572 18.82 3.10 11.25
CA MET A 572 17.68 2.86 10.35
C MET A 572 17.25 1.39 10.45
N SER A 573 15.97 1.12 10.25
CA SER A 573 15.39 -0.19 9.97
C SER A 573 14.46 -0.08 8.77
N VAL A 574 14.38 -1.14 7.96
CA VAL A 574 13.45 -1.18 6.83
C VAL A 574 12.71 -2.50 6.84
N ASN A 575 11.39 -2.42 6.79
CA ASN A 575 10.48 -3.56 6.84
C ASN A 575 9.58 -3.56 5.60
N GLY A 576 9.08 -4.75 5.23
CA GLY A 576 8.14 -4.98 4.12
C GLY A 576 7.13 -6.06 4.49
N HIS A 577 6.07 -6.23 3.70
CA HIS A 577 5.10 -7.32 3.92
C HIS A 577 5.60 -8.69 3.47
#